data_AF-A0AAU4GI39-F1
#
_entry.id   AF-A0AAU4GI39-F1
#
_cell.length_a   1.000
_cell.length_b   1.000
_cell.length_c   1.000
_cell.angle_alpha   90.00
_cell.angle_beta   90.00
_cell.angle_gamma   90.00
#
_symmetry.space_group_name_H-M   'P 1'
#
loop_
_entity.id
_entity.type
_entity.pdbx_description
1 polymer ?
#
loop_
_entity_poly.entity_id
_entity_poly.type
_entity_poly.pdbx_seq_one_letter_code
_entity_poly.pdbx_strand_id
1 'polypeptide(L)'
;MTETDLNGWIEQANAGAVVTKQVVASPAGCVVPIGPAGLEPLTGKFSLAAAGVVLSGGDSIFDVRYRGTLTLSGVTLTGSTKSAILNAWGGSVDVTDSRIIGNSSRFGGGVDNSGGAMRLVRTELAGNTSTGNGGGISSSGVDATLTLIDCVVRDNTSLYGGGIGSSNGTVLLKNTKLTGNHADGGSAVVNSAGEMTFDGSEVSGNVSPLSAGAITNTGTVHIIGSTVADNEGGAVVVVAGGPVTVSDSRISGNTSGGSGAAVLNGSGATVIVERTEVTGNKAGGPGGGLANGAGGLFRVVDSTVRGNTAGAPGGGIVNVSGGTMTVTGGQITGNAPDDCAGSITGC
;
A
#
# COMPACT_ATOMS: atom_id res chain seq x y z
N MET A 1 6.86 -21.16 -26.02
CA MET A 1 7.10 -21.32 -24.57
C MET A 1 5.89 -22.03 -24.00
N THR A 2 6.12 -23.06 -23.20
CA THR A 2 5.13 -23.91 -22.54
C THR A 2 5.45 -24.02 -21.05
N GLU A 3 4.54 -24.57 -20.24
CA GLU A 3 4.80 -24.90 -18.84
C GLU A 3 5.99 -25.85 -18.68
N THR A 4 6.12 -26.85 -19.56
CA THR A 4 7.26 -27.78 -19.57
C THR A 4 8.59 -27.07 -19.82
N ASP A 5 8.62 -26.08 -20.72
CA ASP A 5 9.82 -25.27 -20.95
C ASP A 5 10.22 -24.51 -19.67
N LEU A 6 9.24 -23.90 -19.00
CA LEU A 6 9.45 -23.12 -17.78
C LEU A 6 9.99 -24.00 -16.65
N ASN A 7 9.37 -25.15 -16.40
CA ASN A 7 9.83 -26.10 -15.37
C ASN A 7 11.24 -26.60 -15.66
N GLY A 8 11.54 -26.96 -16.92
CA GLY A 8 12.88 -27.40 -17.29
C GLY A 8 13.95 -26.31 -17.11
N TRP A 9 13.61 -25.02 -17.27
CA TRP A 9 14.51 -23.91 -16.98
C TRP A 9 14.69 -23.67 -15.48
N ILE A 10 13.63 -23.80 -14.69
CA ILE A 10 13.69 -23.70 -13.23
C ILE A 10 14.53 -24.84 -12.65
N GLU A 11 14.37 -26.07 -13.12
CA GLU A 11 15.18 -27.22 -12.70
C GLU A 11 16.68 -26.99 -12.96
N GLN A 12 17.04 -26.46 -14.14
CA GLN A 12 18.42 -26.07 -14.44
C GLN A 12 18.94 -25.01 -13.47
N ALA A 13 18.12 -23.99 -13.17
CA ALA A 13 18.47 -22.95 -12.22
C ALA A 13 18.70 -23.53 -10.82
N ASN A 14 17.80 -24.42 -10.37
CA ASN A 14 17.87 -25.09 -9.08
C ASN A 14 19.08 -26.03 -8.97
N ALA A 15 19.55 -26.58 -10.10
CA ALA A 15 20.80 -27.35 -10.18
C ALA A 15 22.08 -26.47 -10.15
N GLY A 16 21.93 -25.15 -10.00
CA GLY A 16 23.03 -24.19 -9.85
C GLY A 16 23.38 -23.40 -11.11
N ALA A 17 22.66 -23.60 -12.22
CA ALA A 17 22.83 -22.76 -13.40
C ALA A 17 22.25 -21.35 -13.18
N VAL A 18 22.80 -20.37 -13.89
CA VAL A 18 22.15 -19.06 -14.05
C VAL A 18 21.38 -19.11 -15.36
N VAL A 19 20.04 -19.12 -15.28
CA VAL A 19 19.20 -19.30 -16.46
C VAL A 19 18.56 -17.98 -16.84
N THR A 20 18.82 -17.50 -18.06
CA THR A 20 18.21 -16.28 -18.62
C THR A 20 17.53 -16.60 -19.93
N LYS A 21 16.27 -16.19 -20.07
CA LYS A 21 15.45 -16.42 -21.27
C LYS A 21 14.81 -15.13 -21.73
N GLN A 22 14.89 -14.89 -23.03
CA GLN A 22 14.19 -13.80 -23.69
C GLN A 22 13.23 -14.38 -24.70
N VAL A 23 11.95 -14.07 -24.54
CA VAL A 23 10.86 -14.51 -25.39
C VAL A 23 10.17 -13.27 -25.93
N VAL A 24 10.21 -13.08 -27.25
CA VAL A 24 9.44 -12.02 -27.90
C VAL A 24 8.20 -12.69 -28.46
N ALA A 25 7.03 -12.40 -27.90
CA ALA A 25 5.78 -12.86 -28.49
C ALA A 25 5.53 -12.12 -29.82
N SER A 26 5.30 -12.86 -30.90
CA SER A 26 4.68 -12.37 -32.14
C SER A 26 3.26 -11.86 -31.82
N PRO A 27 2.72 -10.81 -32.48
CA PRO A 27 1.89 -9.83 -31.79
C PRO A 27 0.57 -10.42 -31.29
N ALA A 28 0.33 -10.23 -29.99
CA ALA A 28 -0.83 -10.58 -29.17
C ALA A 28 -1.00 -12.06 -28.77
N GLY A 29 -0.98 -12.31 -27.46
CA GLY A 29 -1.80 -13.36 -26.85
C GLY A 29 -1.16 -14.74 -26.69
N CYS A 30 0.16 -14.85 -26.53
CA CYS A 30 0.76 -16.12 -26.13
C CYS A 30 0.39 -16.39 -24.65
N VAL A 31 -0.71 -17.12 -24.46
CA VAL A 31 -1.15 -17.60 -23.15
C VAL A 31 -0.47 -18.95 -22.90
N VAL A 32 0.31 -19.02 -21.83
CA VAL A 32 0.88 -20.26 -21.30
C VAL A 32 0.05 -20.64 -20.09
N PRO A 33 -0.84 -21.65 -20.21
CA PRO A 33 -1.56 -22.16 -19.06
C PRO A 33 -0.57 -22.84 -18.10
N ILE A 34 -0.75 -22.60 -16.81
CA ILE A 34 0.00 -23.24 -15.73
C ILE A 34 -0.95 -24.18 -15.01
N GLY A 35 -0.52 -25.44 -14.83
CA GLY A 35 -1.29 -26.46 -14.14
C GLY A 35 -1.58 -26.09 -12.69
N PRO A 36 -2.53 -26.77 -12.04
CA PRO A 36 -3.01 -26.41 -10.70
C PRO A 36 -1.91 -26.41 -9.62
N ALA A 37 -0.83 -27.16 -9.82
CA ALA A 37 0.30 -27.20 -8.90
C ALA A 37 1.18 -25.92 -8.94
N GLY A 38 1.05 -25.08 -9.97
CA GLY A 38 2.01 -24.02 -10.24
C GLY A 38 3.29 -24.54 -10.92
N LEU A 39 4.26 -23.66 -11.13
CA LEU A 39 5.60 -24.05 -11.56
C LEU A 39 6.40 -24.65 -10.39
N GLU A 40 7.45 -25.40 -10.72
CA GLU A 40 8.41 -25.91 -9.73
C GLU A 40 8.95 -24.76 -8.84
N PRO A 41 9.11 -24.97 -7.53
CA PRO A 41 9.66 -23.95 -6.65
C PRO A 41 11.09 -23.56 -7.06
N LEU A 42 11.35 -22.26 -7.17
CA LEU A 42 12.63 -21.70 -7.54
C LEU A 42 13.53 -21.47 -6.31
N THR A 43 14.64 -22.19 -6.25
CA THR A 43 15.72 -22.01 -5.27
C THR A 43 17.03 -21.51 -5.92
N GLY A 44 17.12 -21.61 -7.25
CA GLY A 44 18.22 -21.10 -8.06
C GLY A 44 18.03 -19.67 -8.58
N LYS A 45 18.74 -19.33 -9.67
CA LYS A 45 18.68 -18.01 -10.31
C LYS A 45 18.04 -18.11 -11.70
N PHE A 46 16.85 -17.53 -11.84
CA PHE A 46 16.09 -17.56 -13.09
C PHE A 46 15.65 -16.15 -13.51
N SER A 47 15.82 -15.84 -14.79
CA SER A 47 15.42 -14.58 -15.39
C SER A 47 14.62 -14.82 -16.67
N LEU A 48 13.47 -14.18 -16.77
CA LEU A 48 12.56 -14.27 -17.92
C LEU A 48 12.14 -12.87 -18.37
N ALA A 49 12.57 -12.48 -19.57
CA ALA A 49 12.06 -11.32 -20.28
C ALA A 49 11.11 -11.81 -21.38
N ALA A 50 9.81 -11.66 -21.19
CA ALA A 50 8.79 -12.27 -22.05
C ALA A 50 7.66 -11.30 -22.40
N ALA A 51 8.01 -10.28 -23.19
CA ALA A 51 7.08 -9.21 -23.58
C ALA A 51 5.83 -9.77 -24.27
N GLY A 52 4.66 -9.46 -23.70
CA GLY A 52 3.35 -9.84 -24.25
C GLY A 52 2.94 -11.29 -23.99
N VAL A 53 3.69 -12.02 -23.17
CA VAL A 53 3.31 -13.36 -22.72
C VAL A 53 2.41 -13.26 -21.49
N VAL A 54 1.33 -14.05 -21.48
CA VAL A 54 0.43 -14.23 -20.34
C VAL A 54 0.69 -15.61 -19.73
N LEU A 55 1.10 -15.66 -18.47
CA LEU A 55 1.12 -16.89 -17.68
C LEU A 55 -0.18 -16.93 -16.87
N SER A 56 -0.98 -17.99 -17.05
CA SER A 56 -2.34 -18.04 -16.51
C SER A 56 -2.63 -19.31 -15.74
N GLY A 57 -3.21 -19.17 -14.54
CA GLY A 57 -3.65 -20.28 -13.71
C GLY A 57 -2.65 -20.68 -12.62
N GLY A 58 -2.78 -21.92 -12.17
CA GLY A 58 -1.99 -22.50 -11.08
C GLY A 58 -2.30 -21.96 -9.69
N ASP A 59 -1.73 -22.62 -8.69
CA ASP A 59 -1.76 -22.18 -7.31
C ASP A 59 -1.00 -20.86 -7.15
N SER A 60 0.32 -20.93 -7.18
CA SER A 60 1.18 -19.77 -7.43
C SER A 60 1.91 -19.97 -8.73
N ILE A 61 1.95 -18.97 -9.60
CA ILE A 61 2.66 -19.10 -10.88
C ILE A 61 4.15 -19.21 -10.61
N PHE A 62 4.70 -18.32 -9.78
CA PHE A 62 6.07 -18.40 -9.30
C PHE A 62 6.12 -18.55 -7.78
N ASP A 63 6.90 -19.52 -7.31
CA ASP A 63 7.17 -19.76 -5.90
C ASP A 63 8.69 -19.70 -5.66
N VAL A 64 9.17 -18.61 -5.07
CA VAL A 64 10.59 -18.31 -4.89
C VAL A 64 10.98 -18.51 -3.44
N ARG A 65 11.97 -19.37 -3.19
CA ARG A 65 12.29 -19.88 -1.85
C ARG A 65 13.78 -19.93 -1.60
N TYR A 66 14.18 -19.94 -0.33
CA TYR A 66 15.53 -20.28 0.14
C TYR A 66 16.65 -19.50 -0.58
N ARG A 67 16.49 -18.17 -0.70
CA ARG A 67 17.40 -17.27 -1.41
C ARG A 67 17.46 -17.46 -2.94
N GLY A 68 16.49 -18.16 -3.52
CA GLY A 68 16.26 -18.14 -4.96
C GLY A 68 16.07 -16.72 -5.48
N THR A 69 16.45 -16.50 -6.73
CA THR A 69 16.37 -15.18 -7.39
C THR A 69 15.54 -15.28 -8.66
N LEU A 70 14.46 -14.53 -8.71
CA LEU A 70 13.60 -14.40 -9.88
C LEU A 70 13.70 -12.99 -10.46
N THR A 71 13.93 -12.89 -11.76
CA THR A 71 13.80 -11.63 -12.49
C THR A 71 12.79 -11.78 -13.61
N LEU A 72 11.76 -10.95 -13.61
CA LEU A 72 10.71 -10.95 -14.63
C LEU A 72 10.66 -9.60 -15.35
N SER A 73 10.44 -9.64 -16.66
CA SER A 73 10.21 -8.43 -17.46
C SER A 73 9.17 -8.66 -18.57
N GLY A 74 8.23 -7.73 -18.74
CA GLY A 74 7.28 -7.75 -19.86
C GLY A 74 6.15 -8.78 -19.76
N VAL A 75 5.98 -9.44 -18.60
CA VAL A 75 5.03 -10.56 -18.45
C VAL A 75 3.70 -10.12 -17.88
N THR A 76 2.64 -10.86 -18.19
CA THR A 76 1.35 -10.78 -17.48
C THR A 76 1.13 -12.06 -16.69
N LEU A 77 0.86 -11.95 -15.38
CA LEU A 77 0.52 -13.06 -14.49
C LEU A 77 -0.95 -12.94 -14.06
N THR A 78 -1.74 -13.98 -14.29
CA THR A 78 -3.20 -13.92 -14.07
C THR A 78 -3.83 -15.23 -13.64
N GLY A 79 -4.97 -15.15 -12.96
CA GLY A 79 -5.84 -16.30 -12.68
C GLY A 79 -5.26 -17.34 -11.71
N SER A 80 -4.26 -16.99 -10.90
CA SER A 80 -3.73 -17.88 -9.86
C SER A 80 -4.65 -17.96 -8.64
N THR A 81 -4.60 -19.07 -7.87
CA THR A 81 -5.48 -19.32 -6.71
C THR A 81 -4.82 -19.19 -5.32
N LYS A 82 -3.52 -18.93 -5.23
CA LYS A 82 -2.78 -18.66 -3.97
C LYS A 82 -1.96 -17.36 -3.98
N SER A 83 -1.38 -16.98 -5.11
CA SER A 83 -0.75 -15.66 -5.36
C SER A 83 -0.02 -15.78 -6.68
N ALA A 84 0.00 -14.76 -7.53
CA ALA A 84 0.75 -14.87 -8.79
C ALA A 84 2.25 -15.10 -8.52
N ILE A 85 2.77 -14.44 -7.49
CA ILE A 85 4.14 -14.61 -6.99
C ILE A 85 4.10 -14.81 -5.48
N LEU A 86 4.62 -15.96 -5.03
CA LEU A 86 4.99 -16.21 -3.65
C LEU A 86 6.50 -16.04 -3.51
N ASN A 87 6.94 -15.13 -2.64
CA ASN A 87 8.35 -14.91 -2.32
C ASN A 87 8.58 -15.17 -0.83
N ALA A 88 9.26 -16.27 -0.50
CA ALA A 88 9.40 -16.75 0.86
C ALA A 88 10.85 -17.07 1.25
N TRP A 89 11.11 -17.08 2.56
CA TRP A 89 12.36 -17.58 3.16
C TRP A 89 13.63 -16.96 2.55
N GLY A 90 13.64 -15.63 2.46
CA GLY A 90 14.77 -14.85 1.95
C GLY A 90 14.93 -14.88 0.43
N GLY A 91 13.91 -15.30 -0.33
CA GLY A 91 13.90 -15.18 -1.79
C GLY A 91 14.00 -13.72 -2.25
N SER A 92 14.49 -13.53 -3.48
CA SER A 92 14.67 -12.21 -4.10
C SER A 92 13.95 -12.17 -5.44
N VAL A 93 13.04 -11.21 -5.60
CA VAL A 93 12.23 -11.06 -6.80
C VAL A 93 12.31 -9.63 -7.31
N ASP A 94 12.66 -9.48 -8.59
CA ASP A 94 12.63 -8.21 -9.32
C ASP A 94 11.69 -8.34 -10.52
N VAL A 95 10.63 -7.54 -10.57
CA VAL A 95 9.64 -7.55 -11.65
C VAL A 95 9.56 -6.17 -12.28
N THR A 96 9.77 -6.13 -13.59
CA THR A 96 9.79 -4.89 -14.38
C THR A 96 8.77 -4.91 -15.51
N ASP A 97 8.16 -3.78 -15.84
CA ASP A 97 7.36 -3.61 -17.05
C ASP A 97 6.29 -4.70 -17.24
N SER A 98 5.66 -5.13 -16.14
CA SER A 98 4.81 -6.32 -16.09
C SER A 98 3.42 -6.02 -15.53
N ARG A 99 2.54 -7.01 -15.58
CA ARG A 99 1.17 -6.93 -15.07
C ARG A 99 0.86 -8.14 -14.20
N ILE A 100 0.32 -7.92 -13.01
CA ILE A 100 -0.14 -8.95 -12.09
C ILE A 100 -1.62 -8.69 -11.84
N ILE A 101 -2.49 -9.42 -12.55
CA ILE A 101 -3.91 -9.04 -12.66
C ILE A 101 -4.86 -10.20 -12.41
N GLY A 102 -6.01 -9.94 -11.79
CA GLY A 102 -7.08 -10.94 -11.68
C GLY A 102 -6.66 -12.21 -10.93
N ASN A 103 -5.77 -12.11 -9.96
CA ASN A 103 -5.32 -13.24 -9.14
C ASN A 103 -6.06 -13.24 -7.81
N SER A 104 -6.35 -14.43 -7.27
CA SER A 104 -7.09 -14.59 -6.03
C SER A 104 -6.30 -15.40 -5.02
N SER A 105 -6.34 -15.02 -3.74
CA SER A 105 -5.65 -15.77 -2.70
C SER A 105 -6.23 -15.63 -1.28
N ARG A 106 -5.56 -16.27 -0.31
CA ARG A 106 -5.74 -15.94 1.11
C ARG A 106 -4.94 -14.72 1.53
N PHE A 107 -3.70 -14.57 1.06
CA PHE A 107 -2.83 -13.43 1.35
C PHE A 107 -2.16 -12.99 0.06
N GLY A 108 -2.16 -11.69 -0.21
CA GLY A 108 -1.46 -11.16 -1.38
C GLY A 108 -2.02 -11.69 -2.69
N GLY A 109 -3.21 -11.23 -3.09
CA GLY A 109 -3.90 -11.74 -4.28
C GLY A 109 -2.99 -11.79 -5.49
N GLY A 110 -2.27 -10.70 -5.74
CA GLY A 110 -1.20 -10.65 -6.73
C GLY A 110 0.13 -11.17 -6.21
N VAL A 111 0.63 -10.63 -5.10
CA VAL A 111 1.95 -10.94 -4.54
C VAL A 111 1.88 -11.23 -3.05
N ASP A 112 2.44 -12.37 -2.62
CA ASP A 112 2.72 -12.67 -1.22
C ASP A 112 4.25 -12.67 -0.99
N ASN A 113 4.75 -11.64 -0.31
CA ASN A 113 6.14 -11.49 0.11
C ASN A 113 6.29 -11.85 1.60
N SER A 114 6.59 -13.11 1.88
CA SER A 114 6.71 -13.70 3.21
C SER A 114 8.17 -13.86 3.64
N GLY A 115 8.79 -12.75 4.05
CA GLY A 115 10.18 -12.71 4.53
C GLY A 115 11.23 -12.66 3.41
N GLY A 116 10.84 -12.18 2.22
CA GLY A 116 11.72 -12.01 1.06
C GLY A 116 11.94 -10.55 0.68
N ALA A 117 12.80 -10.35 -0.33
CA ALA A 117 13.03 -9.07 -0.98
C ALA A 117 12.25 -8.99 -2.29
N MET A 118 11.25 -8.10 -2.36
CA MET A 118 10.39 -7.89 -3.52
C MET A 118 10.59 -6.48 -4.07
N ARG A 119 10.96 -6.38 -5.35
CA ARG A 119 11.09 -5.12 -6.08
C ARG A 119 10.21 -5.15 -7.33
N LEU A 120 9.33 -4.17 -7.44
CA LEU A 120 8.45 -3.98 -8.59
C LEU A 120 8.75 -2.61 -9.22
N VAL A 121 8.93 -2.57 -10.53
CA VAL A 121 9.23 -1.34 -11.27
C VAL A 121 8.36 -1.24 -12.52
N ARG A 122 7.61 -0.14 -12.69
CA ARG A 122 6.68 0.04 -13.83
C ARG A 122 5.75 -1.17 -14.02
N THR A 123 5.26 -1.69 -12.89
CA THR A 123 4.40 -2.87 -12.85
C THR A 123 3.01 -2.48 -12.39
N GLU A 124 2.00 -3.04 -13.06
CA GLU A 124 0.59 -2.88 -12.71
C GLU A 124 0.12 -4.08 -11.87
N LEU A 125 -0.50 -3.82 -10.72
CA LEU A 125 -1.20 -4.81 -9.91
C LEU A 125 -2.68 -4.44 -9.86
N ALA A 126 -3.52 -5.17 -10.59
CA ALA A 126 -4.92 -4.76 -10.79
C ALA A 126 -5.95 -5.88 -10.66
N GLY A 127 -7.06 -5.62 -9.98
CA GLY A 127 -8.16 -6.58 -9.90
C GLY A 127 -7.80 -7.86 -9.15
N ASN A 128 -6.79 -7.81 -8.26
CA ASN A 128 -6.42 -8.96 -7.45
C ASN A 128 -7.23 -8.96 -6.15
N THR A 129 -7.57 -10.15 -5.67
CA THR A 129 -8.42 -10.34 -4.52
C THR A 129 -7.74 -11.20 -3.47
N SER A 130 -7.85 -10.85 -2.20
CA SER A 130 -7.48 -11.75 -1.11
C SER A 130 -8.55 -11.82 -0.02
N THR A 131 -8.68 -12.97 0.64
CA THR A 131 -9.61 -13.13 1.78
C THR A 131 -9.02 -12.68 3.12
N GLY A 132 -7.74 -12.31 3.13
CA GLY A 132 -6.99 -11.86 4.29
C GLY A 132 -6.38 -10.49 4.06
N ASN A 133 -5.04 -10.43 4.08
CA ASN A 133 -4.28 -9.19 3.94
C ASN A 133 -3.79 -9.01 2.50
N GLY A 134 -3.81 -7.77 2.00
CA GLY A 134 -3.19 -7.43 0.73
C GLY A 134 -3.97 -7.97 -0.46
N GLY A 135 -4.93 -7.22 -1.00
CA GLY A 135 -5.62 -7.65 -2.22
C GLY A 135 -4.65 -7.69 -3.39
N GLY A 136 -3.84 -6.63 -3.54
CA GLY A 136 -2.72 -6.59 -4.47
C GLY A 136 -1.50 -7.29 -3.90
N ILE A 137 -1.00 -6.81 -2.75
CA ILE A 137 0.27 -7.25 -2.16
C ILE A 137 0.12 -7.50 -0.66
N SER A 138 0.54 -8.66 -0.20
CA SER A 138 0.85 -8.93 1.21
C SER A 138 2.37 -8.94 1.37
N SER A 139 2.91 -8.16 2.30
CA SER A 139 4.34 -8.21 2.67
C SER A 139 4.47 -8.41 4.17
N SER A 140 5.09 -9.51 4.57
CA SER A 140 5.15 -9.90 5.98
C SER A 140 6.51 -10.46 6.37
N GLY A 141 6.95 -10.16 7.60
CA GLY A 141 8.19 -10.66 8.17
C GLY A 141 9.19 -9.54 8.49
N VAL A 142 10.00 -9.74 9.52
CA VAL A 142 10.94 -8.70 10.03
C VAL A 142 12.00 -8.29 9.00
N ASP A 143 12.42 -9.23 8.16
CA ASP A 143 13.41 -9.01 7.10
C ASP A 143 12.76 -8.76 5.73
N ALA A 144 11.42 -8.70 5.66
CA ALA A 144 10.72 -8.48 4.40
C ALA A 144 10.98 -7.06 3.89
N THR A 145 11.37 -6.94 2.62
CA THR A 145 11.50 -5.64 1.94
C THR A 145 10.57 -5.64 0.73
N LEU A 146 9.78 -4.58 0.60
CA LEU A 146 8.91 -4.34 -0.55
C LEU A 146 9.23 -2.97 -1.13
N THR A 147 9.64 -2.92 -2.39
CA THR A 147 9.93 -1.67 -3.09
C THR A 147 9.10 -1.58 -4.37
N LEU A 148 8.25 -0.56 -4.46
CA LEU A 148 7.48 -0.21 -5.66
C LEU A 148 8.02 1.10 -6.23
N ILE A 149 8.36 1.09 -7.52
CA ILE A 149 8.84 2.28 -8.24
C ILE A 149 8.03 2.46 -9.52
N ASP A 150 7.43 3.63 -9.70
CA ASP A 150 6.61 3.95 -10.87
C ASP A 150 5.50 2.90 -11.13
N CYS A 151 4.95 2.33 -10.06
CA CYS A 151 3.95 1.25 -10.14
C CYS A 151 2.52 1.78 -10.01
N VAL A 152 1.55 0.94 -10.39
CA VAL A 152 0.12 1.20 -10.18
C VAL A 152 -0.50 0.00 -9.47
N VAL A 153 -1.05 0.22 -8.29
CA VAL A 153 -1.81 -0.77 -7.50
C VAL A 153 -3.26 -0.32 -7.47
N ARG A 154 -4.13 -0.96 -8.27
CA ARG A 154 -5.49 -0.48 -8.44
C ARG A 154 -6.56 -1.55 -8.40
N ASP A 155 -7.76 -1.18 -7.99
CA ASP A 155 -8.95 -2.04 -8.04
C ASP A 155 -8.72 -3.41 -7.37
N ASN A 156 -7.86 -3.47 -6.36
CA ASN A 156 -7.62 -4.69 -5.61
C ASN A 156 -8.52 -4.72 -4.37
N THR A 157 -8.96 -5.92 -4.00
CA THR A 157 -9.93 -6.11 -2.92
C THR A 157 -9.40 -7.06 -1.86
N SER A 158 -9.54 -6.72 -0.59
CA SER A 158 -9.28 -7.66 0.50
C SER A 158 -10.07 -7.37 1.76
N LEU A 159 -9.92 -8.22 2.79
CA LEU A 159 -10.46 -7.92 4.11
C LEU A 159 -9.69 -6.77 4.78
N TYR A 160 -8.35 -6.80 4.72
CA TYR A 160 -7.47 -5.74 5.22
C TYR A 160 -6.36 -5.43 4.21
N GLY A 161 -6.05 -4.15 3.99
CA GLY A 161 -5.03 -3.75 3.02
C GLY A 161 -5.46 -4.05 1.59
N GLY A 162 -6.57 -3.44 1.15
CA GLY A 162 -7.17 -3.68 -0.18
C GLY A 162 -6.13 -3.68 -1.31
N GLY A 163 -5.26 -2.66 -1.32
CA GLY A 163 -4.08 -2.62 -2.18
C GLY A 163 -2.90 -3.36 -1.55
N ILE A 164 -2.47 -2.90 -0.38
CA ILE A 164 -1.26 -3.41 0.30
C ILE A 164 -1.54 -3.68 1.76
N GLY A 165 -1.23 -4.90 2.21
CA GLY A 165 -1.13 -5.26 3.62
C GLY A 165 0.33 -5.52 3.98
N SER A 166 0.90 -4.73 4.89
CA SER A 166 2.25 -4.91 5.40
C SER A 166 2.24 -5.28 6.89
N SER A 167 3.05 -6.26 7.29
CA SER A 167 3.27 -6.64 8.69
C SER A 167 4.74 -6.90 9.01
N ASN A 168 5.33 -5.98 9.79
CA ASN A 168 6.78 -5.82 9.98
C ASN A 168 7.50 -5.49 8.66
N GLY A 169 8.84 -5.44 8.71
CA GLY A 169 9.66 -5.18 7.53
C GLY A 169 9.58 -3.73 7.05
N THR A 170 10.05 -3.52 5.83
CA THR A 170 10.14 -2.19 5.20
C THR A 170 9.40 -2.15 3.88
N VAL A 171 8.66 -1.07 3.66
CA VAL A 171 7.93 -0.80 2.42
C VAL A 171 8.31 0.58 1.90
N LEU A 172 8.75 0.64 0.64
CA LEU A 172 9.00 1.89 -0.07
C LEU A 172 8.10 1.97 -1.29
N LEU A 173 7.31 3.03 -1.37
CA LEU A 173 6.53 3.41 -2.53
C LEU A 173 7.10 4.70 -3.09
N LYS A 174 7.70 4.61 -4.27
CA LYS A 174 8.26 5.76 -4.97
C LYS A 174 7.51 6.01 -6.27
N ASN A 175 7.00 7.22 -6.46
CA ASN A 175 6.22 7.59 -7.64
C ASN A 175 5.10 6.58 -7.98
N THR A 176 4.50 5.98 -6.96
CA THR A 176 3.57 4.86 -7.12
C THR A 176 2.15 5.33 -6.84
N LYS A 177 1.19 4.80 -7.59
CA LYS A 177 -0.23 5.10 -7.43
C LYS A 177 -0.97 3.94 -6.77
N LEU A 178 -1.77 4.23 -5.76
CA LEU A 178 -2.67 3.29 -5.07
C LEU A 178 -4.09 3.80 -5.21
N THR A 179 -4.83 3.26 -6.17
CA THR A 179 -6.11 3.85 -6.60
C THR A 179 -7.27 2.87 -6.64
N GLY A 180 -8.44 3.25 -6.11
CA GLY A 180 -9.63 2.41 -6.26
C GLY A 180 -9.56 1.07 -5.53
N ASN A 181 -8.64 0.89 -4.57
CA ASN A 181 -8.55 -0.35 -3.81
C ASN A 181 -9.63 -0.38 -2.72
N HIS A 182 -10.16 -1.57 -2.46
CA HIS A 182 -11.28 -1.80 -1.55
C HIS A 182 -10.87 -2.71 -0.39
N ALA A 183 -11.16 -2.29 0.83
CA ALA A 183 -10.99 -3.12 2.01
C ALA A 183 -12.33 -3.28 2.75
N ASP A 184 -12.83 -4.51 2.86
CA ASP A 184 -14.13 -4.79 3.49
C ASP A 184 -14.11 -4.51 5.01
N GLY A 185 -12.99 -4.82 5.66
CA GLY A 185 -12.83 -4.75 7.12
C GLY A 185 -11.75 -3.78 7.59
N GLY A 186 -11.02 -3.15 6.68
CA GLY A 186 -9.82 -2.37 6.98
C GLY A 186 -9.63 -1.17 6.07
N SER A 187 -8.36 -0.78 5.89
CA SER A 187 -7.92 0.27 4.99
C SER A 187 -7.36 -0.30 3.69
N ALA A 188 -7.27 0.53 2.66
CA ALA A 188 -6.60 0.15 1.41
C ALA A 188 -5.10 -0.13 1.59
N VAL A 189 -4.47 0.53 2.54
CA VAL A 189 -3.07 0.30 2.92
C VAL A 189 -2.97 0.09 4.43
N VAL A 190 -2.47 -1.07 4.82
CA VAL A 190 -2.19 -1.38 6.23
C VAL A 190 -0.69 -1.46 6.44
N ASN A 191 -0.17 -0.71 7.41
CA ASN A 191 1.17 -0.90 7.94
C ASN A 191 1.12 -1.34 9.40
N SER A 192 1.38 -2.63 9.64
CA SER A 192 1.38 -3.22 10.98
C SER A 192 2.80 -3.41 11.49
N ALA A 193 3.24 -2.60 12.47
CA ALA A 193 4.57 -2.68 13.11
C ALA A 193 5.80 -2.57 12.18
N GLY A 194 5.63 -2.31 10.88
CA GLY A 194 6.71 -2.09 9.91
C GLY A 194 7.02 -0.61 9.70
N GLU A 195 7.97 -0.33 8.80
CA GLU A 195 8.24 1.02 8.31
C GLU A 195 7.72 1.16 6.87
N MET A 196 6.93 2.19 6.60
CA MET A 196 6.38 2.44 5.27
C MET A 196 6.61 3.88 4.84
N THR A 197 7.23 4.06 3.67
CA THR A 197 7.51 5.37 3.09
C THR A 197 6.79 5.55 1.76
N PHE A 198 6.05 6.65 1.64
CA PHE A 198 5.51 7.18 0.39
C PHE A 198 6.36 8.38 -0.03
N ASP A 199 7.06 8.26 -1.16
CA ASP A 199 7.91 9.30 -1.75
C ASP A 199 7.36 9.65 -3.14
N GLY A 200 6.85 10.86 -3.32
CA GLY A 200 6.25 11.30 -4.58
C GLY A 200 5.04 10.46 -5.04
N SER A 201 4.34 9.81 -4.11
CA SER A 201 3.32 8.80 -4.41
C SER A 201 1.89 9.33 -4.22
N GLU A 202 0.91 8.61 -4.76
CA GLU A 202 -0.50 8.97 -4.72
C GLU A 202 -1.34 7.84 -4.12
N VAL A 203 -2.17 8.15 -3.12
CA VAL A 203 -3.16 7.24 -2.52
C VAL A 203 -4.53 7.88 -2.69
N SER A 204 -5.32 7.43 -3.67
CA SER A 204 -6.56 8.11 -4.03
C SER A 204 -7.74 7.23 -4.39
N GLY A 205 -8.96 7.72 -4.12
CA GLY A 205 -10.19 7.01 -4.51
C GLY A 205 -10.34 5.62 -3.89
N ASN A 206 -9.66 5.34 -2.78
CA ASN A 206 -9.76 4.04 -2.11
C ASN A 206 -10.96 4.01 -1.16
N VAL A 207 -11.51 2.82 -0.95
CA VAL A 207 -12.75 2.63 -0.18
C VAL A 207 -12.51 1.75 1.03
N SER A 208 -12.90 2.26 2.21
CA SER A 208 -12.72 1.61 3.51
C SER A 208 -13.93 1.91 4.41
N PRO A 209 -15.03 1.14 4.30
CA PRO A 209 -16.36 1.48 4.82
C PRO A 209 -16.42 1.70 6.35
N LEU A 210 -15.47 1.13 7.09
CA LEU A 210 -15.43 1.18 8.55
C LEU A 210 -14.69 2.40 9.12
N SER A 211 -14.45 3.44 8.30
CA SER A 211 -13.68 4.63 8.71
C SER A 211 -12.25 4.30 9.17
N ALA A 212 -11.63 3.29 8.55
CA ALA A 212 -10.27 2.84 8.85
C ALA A 212 -9.18 3.71 8.20
N GLY A 213 -9.55 4.73 7.43
CA GLY A 213 -8.67 5.50 6.57
C GLY A 213 -8.29 4.77 5.29
N ALA A 214 -7.69 5.50 4.34
CA ALA A 214 -6.97 4.91 3.22
C ALA A 214 -5.70 4.21 3.69
N ILE A 215 -5.05 4.76 4.72
CA ILE A 215 -3.83 4.24 5.35
C ILE A 215 -4.08 4.04 6.83
N THR A 216 -3.97 2.80 7.32
CA THR A 216 -3.91 2.51 8.76
C THR A 216 -2.47 2.19 9.17
N ASN A 217 -2.00 2.82 10.24
CA ASN A 217 -0.65 2.62 10.76
C ASN A 217 -0.64 2.18 12.23
N THR A 218 0.08 1.09 12.53
CA THR A 218 0.57 0.74 13.88
C THR A 218 2.10 0.65 13.97
N GLY A 219 2.80 0.83 12.83
CA GLY A 219 4.25 0.93 12.75
C GLY A 219 4.70 2.39 12.55
N THR A 220 5.64 2.63 11.66
CA THR A 220 6.07 4.00 11.28
C THR A 220 5.66 4.30 9.85
N VAL A 221 5.09 5.48 9.60
CA VAL A 221 4.76 5.96 8.25
C VAL A 221 5.40 7.32 7.96
N HIS A 222 5.99 7.43 6.77
CA HIS A 222 6.48 8.67 6.20
C HIS A 222 5.74 8.97 4.89
N ILE A 223 5.14 10.15 4.77
CA ILE A 223 4.47 10.62 3.56
C ILE A 223 5.18 11.90 3.11
N ILE A 224 5.92 11.82 2.01
CA ILE A 224 6.86 12.85 1.56
C ILE A 224 6.53 13.21 0.12
N GLY A 225 6.32 14.48 -0.19
CA GLY A 225 6.06 14.92 -1.57
C GLY A 225 4.83 14.26 -2.20
N SER A 226 3.88 13.78 -1.39
CA SER A 226 2.88 12.80 -1.79
C SER A 226 1.45 13.35 -1.68
N THR A 227 0.50 12.68 -2.32
CA THR A 227 -0.92 13.04 -2.28
C THR A 227 -1.76 11.91 -1.69
N VAL A 228 -2.60 12.23 -0.71
CA VAL A 228 -3.65 11.34 -0.19
C VAL A 228 -5.01 12.00 -0.39
N ALA A 229 -5.78 11.54 -1.38
CA ALA A 229 -6.95 12.28 -1.82
C ALA A 229 -8.19 11.44 -2.13
N ASP A 230 -9.37 12.02 -1.92
CA ASP A 230 -10.64 11.45 -2.37
C ASP A 230 -10.91 10.01 -1.87
N ASN A 231 -10.36 9.65 -0.70
CA ASN A 231 -10.58 8.34 -0.11
C ASN A 231 -11.84 8.34 0.77
N GLU A 232 -12.57 7.23 0.74
CA GLU A 232 -13.70 6.95 1.62
C GLU A 232 -13.23 6.15 2.84
N GLY A 233 -13.61 6.60 4.03
CA GLY A 233 -13.14 6.09 5.31
C GLY A 233 -12.08 6.95 6.00
N GLY A 234 -11.70 8.09 5.41
CA GLY A 234 -10.64 9.00 5.86
C GLY A 234 -9.32 8.78 5.11
N ALA A 235 -8.32 9.63 5.35
CA ALA A 235 -7.01 9.52 4.71
C ALA A 235 -6.05 8.65 5.55
N VAL A 236 -5.62 9.13 6.72
CA VAL A 236 -4.63 8.45 7.55
C VAL A 236 -5.16 8.23 8.97
N VAL A 237 -5.11 6.99 9.45
CA VAL A 237 -5.50 6.61 10.80
C VAL A 237 -4.34 5.95 11.53
N VAL A 238 -4.02 6.47 12.71
CA VAL A 238 -2.94 5.96 13.56
C VAL A 238 -3.50 5.22 14.75
N VAL A 239 -3.07 3.97 14.90
CA VAL A 239 -3.48 3.03 15.95
C VAL A 239 -2.25 2.57 16.73
N ALA A 240 -2.37 2.48 18.06
CA ALA A 240 -1.39 1.94 18.98
C ALA A 240 0.03 2.57 18.96
N GLY A 241 0.14 3.90 18.84
CA GLY A 241 1.40 4.61 19.07
C GLY A 241 2.36 4.73 17.88
N GLY A 242 2.00 4.20 16.70
CA GLY A 242 2.85 4.22 15.52
C GLY A 242 3.09 5.65 14.96
N PRO A 243 4.32 6.18 14.95
CA PRO A 243 4.55 7.57 14.54
C PRO A 243 4.26 7.78 13.05
N VAL A 244 3.74 8.98 12.74
CA VAL A 244 3.48 9.40 11.36
C VAL A 244 4.07 10.78 11.11
N THR A 245 4.83 10.90 10.04
CA THR A 245 5.30 12.18 9.53
C THR A 245 4.76 12.40 8.12
N VAL A 246 4.14 13.55 7.90
CA VAL A 246 3.67 14.03 6.60
C VAL A 246 4.42 15.32 6.29
N SER A 247 5.17 15.37 5.19
CA SER A 247 5.95 16.54 4.79
C SER A 247 5.78 16.86 3.31
N ASP A 248 5.69 18.14 2.97
CA ASP A 248 5.69 18.63 1.58
C ASP A 248 4.59 17.96 0.73
N SER A 249 3.44 17.69 1.34
CA SER A 249 2.42 16.80 0.80
C SER A 249 1.04 17.47 0.72
N ARG A 250 0.07 16.75 0.15
CA ARG A 250 -1.33 17.17 0.06
C ARG A 250 -2.27 16.08 0.57
N ILE A 251 -3.16 16.44 1.49
CA ILE A 251 -4.24 15.58 1.98
C ILE A 251 -5.57 16.27 1.70
N SER A 252 -6.34 15.76 0.74
CA SER A 252 -7.52 16.50 0.25
C SER A 252 -8.73 15.68 -0.13
N GLY A 253 -9.94 16.19 0.12
CA GLY A 253 -11.17 15.55 -0.39
C GLY A 253 -11.50 14.21 0.25
N ASN A 254 -10.80 13.81 1.31
CA ASN A 254 -11.06 12.53 1.99
C ASN A 254 -12.32 12.64 2.85
N THR A 255 -13.11 11.58 2.87
CA THR A 255 -14.39 11.53 3.59
C THR A 255 -14.38 10.41 4.62
N SER A 256 -14.83 10.68 5.84
CA SER A 256 -14.97 9.69 6.92
C SER A 256 -16.35 9.81 7.56
N GLY A 257 -16.99 8.68 7.85
CA GLY A 257 -18.21 8.67 8.67
C GLY A 257 -17.92 8.98 10.14
N GLY A 258 -16.69 8.70 10.60
CA GLY A 258 -16.19 9.00 11.94
C GLY A 258 -15.42 10.31 12.03
N SER A 259 -14.42 10.34 12.90
CA SER A 259 -13.54 11.49 13.15
C SER A 259 -12.31 11.52 12.23
N GLY A 260 -11.67 12.68 12.09
CA GLY A 260 -10.32 12.80 11.52
C GLY A 260 -10.24 12.40 10.05
N ALA A 261 -11.03 13.03 9.19
CA ALA A 261 -11.12 12.61 7.79
C ALA A 261 -9.80 12.81 7.01
N ALA A 262 -8.94 13.77 7.40
CA ALA A 262 -7.59 13.86 6.85
C ALA A 262 -6.61 12.99 7.64
N VAL A 263 -6.38 13.32 8.91
CA VAL A 263 -5.47 12.56 9.78
C VAL A 263 -6.05 12.40 11.18
N LEU A 264 -6.17 11.16 11.63
CA LEU A 264 -6.60 10.80 12.99
C LEU A 264 -5.45 10.18 13.77
N ASN A 265 -5.00 10.85 14.84
CA ASN A 265 -4.15 10.27 15.86
C ASN A 265 -5.02 9.64 16.97
N GLY A 266 -5.30 8.34 16.88
CA GLY A 266 -6.30 7.70 17.75
C GLY A 266 -5.80 7.25 19.13
N SER A 267 -4.49 7.18 19.38
CA SER A 267 -3.98 6.36 20.51
C SER A 267 -2.53 6.69 20.93
N GLY A 268 -2.29 7.93 21.33
CA GLY A 268 -1.03 8.28 21.99
C GLY A 268 0.21 8.33 21.09
N ALA A 269 0.04 8.29 19.76
CA ALA A 269 1.17 8.36 18.84
C ALA A 269 1.71 9.79 18.70
N THR A 270 2.87 9.91 18.07
CA THR A 270 3.38 11.21 17.58
C THR A 270 3.03 11.36 16.11
N VAL A 271 2.32 12.45 15.78
CA VAL A 271 2.01 12.83 14.40
C VAL A 271 2.59 14.21 14.11
N ILE A 272 3.33 14.32 13.01
CA ILE A 272 3.91 15.59 12.54
C ILE A 272 3.41 15.84 11.13
N VAL A 273 2.80 17.00 10.91
CA VAL A 273 2.36 17.48 9.60
C VAL A 273 3.10 18.78 9.31
N GLU A 274 3.94 18.78 8.28
CA GLU A 274 4.87 19.87 7.97
C GLU A 274 4.75 20.28 6.50
N ARG A 275 4.75 21.59 6.20
CA ARG A 275 4.67 22.13 4.82
C ARG A 275 3.62 21.42 3.95
N THR A 276 2.48 21.10 4.55
CA THR A 276 1.46 20.24 3.94
C THR A 276 0.14 20.99 3.78
N GLU A 277 -0.57 20.70 2.70
CA GLU A 277 -1.91 21.21 2.46
C GLU A 277 -2.97 20.18 2.90
N VAL A 278 -3.85 20.55 3.84
CA VAL A 278 -4.95 19.73 4.35
C VAL A 278 -6.27 20.42 3.98
N THR A 279 -6.95 19.93 2.94
CA THR A 279 -8.05 20.68 2.32
C THR A 279 -9.29 19.88 1.95
N GLY A 280 -10.47 20.45 2.19
CA GLY A 280 -11.72 19.86 1.69
C GLY A 280 -12.03 18.47 2.25
N ASN A 281 -11.42 18.08 3.36
CA ASN A 281 -11.68 16.79 4.00
C ASN A 281 -12.97 16.89 4.84
N LYS A 282 -13.77 15.82 4.88
CA LYS A 282 -15.10 15.80 5.49
C LYS A 282 -15.29 14.64 6.46
N ALA A 283 -15.48 14.96 7.73
CA ALA A 283 -15.81 14.01 8.79
C ALA A 283 -17.29 14.08 9.18
N GLY A 284 -17.93 12.93 9.43
CA GLY A 284 -19.23 12.87 10.10
C GLY A 284 -19.13 13.17 11.59
N GLY A 285 -17.99 12.84 12.20
CA GLY A 285 -17.61 13.18 13.57
C GLY A 285 -16.77 14.46 13.66
N PRO A 286 -16.04 14.66 14.78
CA PRO A 286 -15.12 15.80 14.96
C PRO A 286 -13.84 15.66 14.13
N GLY A 287 -13.15 16.77 13.86
CA GLY A 287 -11.88 16.74 13.14
C GLY A 287 -12.06 16.50 11.64
N GLY A 288 -12.62 17.47 10.92
CA GLY A 288 -12.75 17.39 9.46
C GLY A 288 -11.39 17.28 8.79
N GLY A 289 -10.45 18.12 9.21
CA GLY A 289 -9.04 18.03 8.85
C GLY A 289 -8.29 17.08 9.77
N LEU A 290 -7.74 17.63 10.86
CA LEU A 290 -6.81 16.95 11.75
C LEU A 290 -7.47 16.67 13.10
N ALA A 291 -7.33 15.44 13.59
CA ALA A 291 -7.85 15.04 14.89
C ALA A 291 -6.74 14.42 15.75
N ASN A 292 -6.56 14.97 16.95
CA ASN A 292 -5.67 14.42 17.96
C ASN A 292 -6.47 13.84 19.12
N GLY A 293 -6.33 12.53 19.33
CA GLY A 293 -6.94 11.80 20.43
C GLY A 293 -6.19 11.96 21.75
N ALA A 294 -6.76 11.40 22.82
CA ALA A 294 -6.19 11.44 24.15
C ALA A 294 -4.77 10.84 24.19
N GLY A 295 -3.85 11.51 24.89
CA GLY A 295 -2.44 11.12 25.01
C GLY A 295 -1.60 11.33 23.76
N GLY A 296 -2.20 11.70 22.62
CA GLY A 296 -1.49 11.91 21.36
C GLY A 296 -0.69 13.20 21.35
N LEU A 297 0.48 13.18 20.69
CA LEU A 297 1.25 14.36 20.36
C LEU A 297 1.03 14.68 18.88
N PHE A 298 0.52 15.87 18.57
CA PHE A 298 0.32 16.31 17.20
C PHE A 298 0.95 17.68 16.97
N ARG A 299 1.88 17.75 16.02
CA ARG A 299 2.50 19.00 15.59
C ARG A 299 2.10 19.33 14.15
N VAL A 300 1.66 20.56 13.96
CA VAL A 300 1.39 21.16 12.64
C VAL A 300 2.39 22.29 12.45
N VAL A 301 3.19 22.22 11.39
CA VAL A 301 4.28 23.18 11.16
C VAL A 301 4.18 23.70 9.72
N ASP A 302 4.14 25.03 9.56
CA ASP A 302 4.14 25.70 8.25
C ASP A 302 3.14 25.11 7.24
N SER A 303 1.99 24.66 7.73
CA SER A 303 1.00 23.90 6.96
C SER A 303 -0.30 24.69 6.81
N THR A 304 -1.07 24.37 5.78
CA THR A 304 -2.36 25.01 5.53
C THR A 304 -3.51 24.04 5.75
N VAL A 305 -4.41 24.36 6.67
CA VAL A 305 -5.62 23.58 6.98
C VAL A 305 -6.85 24.43 6.64
N ARG A 306 -7.50 24.16 5.50
CA ARG A 306 -8.63 25.00 5.04
C ARG A 306 -9.76 24.26 4.37
N GLY A 307 -10.97 24.79 4.49
CA GLY A 307 -12.15 24.23 3.82
C GLY A 307 -12.51 22.82 4.28
N ASN A 308 -12.02 22.37 5.44
CA ASN A 308 -12.38 21.07 6.00
C ASN A 308 -13.70 21.17 6.76
N THR A 309 -14.47 20.09 6.77
CA THR A 309 -15.81 20.07 7.34
C THR A 309 -15.99 18.89 8.31
N ALA A 310 -16.69 19.13 9.41
CA ALA A 310 -16.99 18.14 10.43
C ALA A 310 -18.47 18.21 10.84
N GLY A 311 -19.04 17.08 11.27
CA GLY A 311 -20.38 17.05 11.87
C GLY A 311 -20.39 17.46 13.36
N ALA A 312 -19.21 17.57 13.97
CA ALA A 312 -18.99 18.00 15.34
C ALA A 312 -17.81 19.00 15.40
N PRO A 313 -17.44 19.56 16.57
CA PRO A 313 -16.37 20.54 16.67
C PRO A 313 -15.02 20.08 16.08
N GLY A 314 -14.23 21.05 15.68
CA GLY A 314 -12.96 20.92 14.98
C GLY A 314 -13.14 20.63 13.50
N GLY A 315 -13.73 21.57 12.76
CA GLY A 315 -13.78 21.49 11.30
C GLY A 315 -12.38 21.38 10.70
N GLY A 316 -11.49 22.28 11.12
CA GLY A 316 -10.08 22.26 10.74
C GLY A 316 -9.31 21.29 11.61
N ILE A 317 -9.19 21.62 12.90
CA ILE A 317 -8.40 20.88 13.87
C ILE A 317 -9.21 20.60 15.15
N VAL A 318 -9.16 19.37 15.66
CA VAL A 318 -9.61 19.04 17.01
C VAL A 318 -8.50 18.44 17.86
N ASN A 319 -8.36 18.90 19.09
CA ASN A 319 -7.58 18.25 20.13
C ASN A 319 -8.48 17.78 21.27
N VAL A 320 -8.54 16.46 21.47
CA VAL A 320 -9.32 15.84 22.54
C VAL A 320 -8.57 15.92 23.87
N SER A 321 -9.31 15.96 24.99
CA SER A 321 -8.75 16.06 26.34
C SER A 321 -7.63 15.03 26.59
N GLY A 322 -6.49 15.52 27.09
CA GLY A 322 -5.29 14.72 27.35
C GLY A 322 -4.34 14.59 26.15
N GLY A 323 -4.73 15.05 24.96
CA GLY A 323 -3.82 15.21 23.81
C GLY A 323 -3.04 16.53 23.88
N THR A 324 -1.85 16.56 23.27
CA THR A 324 -1.06 17.79 23.07
C THR A 324 -1.04 18.15 21.60
N MET A 325 -1.49 19.36 21.27
CA MET A 325 -1.51 19.85 19.91
C MET A 325 -0.85 21.22 19.80
N THR A 326 0.12 21.33 18.90
CA THR A 326 0.85 22.57 18.63
C THR A 326 0.84 22.89 17.16
N VAL A 327 0.50 24.13 16.84
CA VAL A 327 0.54 24.71 15.50
C VAL A 327 1.60 25.81 15.52
N THR A 328 2.56 25.73 14.60
CA THR A 328 3.60 26.74 14.46
C THR A 328 3.71 27.14 12.99
N GLY A 329 3.42 28.41 12.69
CA GLY A 329 3.36 28.88 11.31
C GLY A 329 2.16 28.31 10.53
N GLY A 330 2.05 28.70 9.26
CA GLY A 330 0.95 28.26 8.40
C GLY A 330 -0.38 28.97 8.64
N GLN A 331 -1.48 28.36 8.18
CA GLN A 331 -2.83 28.94 8.22
C GLN A 331 -3.89 27.88 8.51
N ILE A 332 -4.82 28.17 9.44
CA ILE A 332 -6.00 27.35 9.72
C ILE A 332 -7.22 28.25 9.52
N THR A 333 -7.91 28.11 8.40
CA THR A 333 -8.95 29.07 8.01
C THR A 333 -10.08 28.44 7.20
N GLY A 334 -11.29 28.98 7.36
CA GLY A 334 -12.44 28.63 6.51
C GLY A 334 -12.87 27.17 6.66
N ASN A 335 -12.68 26.59 7.83
CA ASN A 335 -13.18 25.25 8.17
C ASN A 335 -14.52 25.35 8.91
N ALA A 336 -15.33 24.29 8.86
CA ALA A 336 -16.64 24.24 9.49
C ALA A 336 -16.82 22.98 10.36
N PRO A 337 -17.43 23.08 11.56
CA PRO A 337 -18.12 24.25 12.11
C PRO A 337 -17.18 25.35 12.63
N ASP A 338 -15.91 25.03 12.85
CA ASP A 338 -14.89 25.92 13.39
C ASP A 338 -13.50 25.56 12.83
N ASP A 339 -12.56 26.50 12.92
CA ASP A 339 -11.17 26.27 12.52
C ASP A 339 -10.45 25.36 13.52
N CYS A 340 -10.70 25.55 14.82
CA CYS A 340 -10.07 24.81 15.90
C CYS A 340 -11.01 24.54 17.06
N ALA A 341 -10.89 23.36 17.67
CA ALA A 341 -11.59 22.98 18.89
C ALA A 341 -10.68 22.23 19.88
N GLY A 342 -10.80 22.57 21.16
CA GLY A 342 -9.98 21.99 22.24
C GLY A 342 -8.74 22.84 22.58
N SER A 343 -7.89 22.32 23.47
CA SER A 343 -6.66 23.02 23.89
C SER A 343 -5.59 22.87 22.81
N ILE A 344 -5.39 23.90 21.99
CA ILE A 344 -4.42 23.90 20.89
C ILE A 344 -3.52 25.12 21.05
N THR A 345 -2.21 24.92 21.06
CA THR A 345 -1.26 26.03 21.10
C THR A 345 -0.99 26.52 19.68
N GLY A 346 -1.16 27.82 19.41
CA GLY A 346 -0.92 28.41 18.09
C GLY A 346 -2.11 28.30 17.12
N CYS A 347 -3.24 27.85 17.64
CA CYS A 347 -4.56 28.22 17.15
C CYS A 347 -5.18 29.17 18.20
#